data_AF-A0A3D5ENU5-F1
#
_entry.id   AF-A0A3D5ENU5-F1
#
_cell.length_a   1.000
_cell.length_b   1.000
_cell.length_c   1.000
_cell.angle_alpha   90.00
_cell.angle_beta   90.00
_cell.angle_gamma   90.00
#
_symmetry.space_group_name_H-M   'P 1'
#
loop_
_entity.id
_entity.type
_entity.pdbx_description
1 polymer ?
#
loop_
_entity_poly.entity_id
_entity_poly.type
_entity_poly.pdbx_seq_one_letter_code
_entity_poly.pdbx_strand_id
1 'polypeptide(L)'
;MAFLCNLVTHINKPDKRLVILAFIMMVSYFLSGIFNFSVYSYMNWFYFDLLTITVIFSWGYFAKISSFCALYYAILGLFLNSLLMLSIYVDIVLLENRTPWGLWSIYSFGVNIIDITMIIALITNRDFLFIFKLGKAIESKVIFFSKEFSKSGANVS
;
A
#
# COMPACT_ATOMS: atom_id res chain seq x y z
N MET A 1 12.53 -10.19 -3.71
CA MET A 1 12.13 -11.17 -4.75
C MET A 1 11.32 -10.55 -5.88
N ALA A 2 10.19 -9.87 -5.61
CA ALA A 2 9.32 -9.30 -6.66
C ALA A 2 10.06 -8.37 -7.67
N PHE A 3 10.99 -7.54 -7.20
CA PHE A 3 11.79 -6.66 -8.08
C PHE A 3 12.58 -7.44 -9.13
N LEU A 4 13.33 -8.47 -8.74
CA LEU A 4 14.16 -9.26 -9.66
C LEU A 4 13.29 -10.00 -10.69
N CYS A 5 12.17 -10.59 -10.26
CA CYS A 5 11.21 -11.22 -11.17
C CYS A 5 10.66 -10.22 -12.20
N ASN A 6 10.28 -9.01 -11.75
CA ASN A 6 9.80 -7.96 -12.64
C ASN A 6 10.91 -7.45 -13.56
N LEU A 7 12.14 -7.31 -13.07
CA LEU A 7 13.29 -6.87 -13.86
C LEU A 7 13.55 -7.83 -15.03
N VAL A 8 13.57 -9.14 -14.76
CA VAL A 8 13.81 -10.17 -15.79
C VAL A 8 12.65 -10.23 -16.79
N THR A 9 11.40 -10.23 -16.33
CA THR A 9 10.22 -10.39 -17.20
C THR A 9 9.90 -9.14 -18.03
N HIS A 10 10.30 -7.96 -17.56
CA HIS A 10 10.08 -6.69 -18.25
C HIS A 10 11.36 -6.10 -18.85
N ILE A 11 12.50 -6.80 -18.86
CA ILE A 11 13.76 -6.27 -19.42
C ILE A 11 13.60 -5.82 -20.88
N ASN A 12 12.87 -6.61 -21.66
CA ASN A 12 12.66 -6.38 -23.09
C ASN A 12 11.31 -5.71 -23.41
N LYS A 13 10.53 -5.34 -22.38
CA LYS A 13 9.24 -4.66 -22.54
C LYS A 13 9.39 -3.15 -22.37
N PRO A 14 8.62 -2.33 -23.13
CA PRO A 14 8.64 -0.88 -23.00
C PRO A 14 8.03 -0.41 -21.66
N ASP A 15 7.07 -1.17 -21.11
CA ASP A 15 6.45 -0.82 -19.83
C ASP A 15 7.34 -1.16 -18.63
N LYS A 16 8.01 -0.14 -18.10
CA LYS A 16 8.87 -0.23 -16.90
C LYS A 16 8.19 0.16 -15.59
N ARG A 17 6.94 0.63 -15.63
CA ARG A 17 6.19 1.13 -14.45
C ARG A 17 6.14 0.09 -13.32
N LEU A 18 5.91 -1.17 -13.66
CA LEU A 18 5.85 -2.27 -12.69
C LEU A 18 7.22 -2.54 -12.03
N VAL A 19 8.31 -2.44 -12.81
CA VAL A 19 9.68 -2.59 -12.32
C VAL A 19 10.05 -1.47 -11.37
N ILE A 20 9.68 -0.23 -11.70
CA ILE A 20 9.95 0.95 -10.84
C ILE A 20 9.17 0.83 -9.54
N LEU A 21 7.88 0.44 -9.57
CA LEU A 21 7.11 0.21 -8.34
C LEU A 21 7.74 -0.89 -7.48
N ALA A 22 8.11 -2.02 -8.08
CA ALA A 22 8.76 -3.10 -7.35
C ALA A 22 10.14 -2.70 -6.78
N PHE A 23 10.85 -1.80 -7.47
CA PHE A 23 12.11 -1.22 -7.00
C PHE A 23 11.90 -0.32 -5.79
N ILE A 24 10.92 0.58 -5.83
CA ILE A 24 10.54 1.46 -4.70
C ILE A 24 10.22 0.60 -3.47
N MET A 25 9.40 -0.44 -3.64
CA MET A 25 9.05 -1.37 -2.56
C MET A 25 10.30 -2.05 -1.99
N MET A 26 11.17 -2.60 -2.86
CA MET A 26 12.40 -3.27 -2.42
C MET A 26 13.32 -2.34 -1.61
N VAL A 27 13.55 -1.12 -2.10
CA VAL A 27 14.41 -0.15 -1.42
C VAL A 27 13.83 0.23 -0.06
N SER A 28 12.51 0.41 0.04
CA SER A 28 11.87 0.75 1.30
C SER A 28 12.03 -0.36 2.35
N TYR A 29 11.76 -1.62 2.00
CA TYR A 29 11.96 -2.74 2.92
C TYR A 29 13.44 -2.92 3.31
N PHE A 30 14.37 -2.66 2.38
CA PHE A 30 15.80 -2.73 2.68
C PHE A 30 16.21 -1.64 3.67
N LEU A 31 15.75 -0.39 3.48
CA LEU A 31 16.01 0.72 4.39
C LEU A 31 15.40 0.47 5.78
N SER A 32 14.19 -0.07 5.82
CA SER A 32 13.49 -0.44 7.06
C SER A 32 14.27 -1.46 7.91
N GLY A 33 15.03 -2.35 7.26
CA GLY A 33 15.89 -3.31 7.97
C GLY A 33 17.17 -2.71 8.55
N ILE A 34 17.62 -1.55 8.06
CA ILE A 34 18.89 -0.92 8.46
C ILE A 34 18.65 0.21 9.47
N PHE A 35 17.59 0.98 9.27
CA PHE A 35 17.32 2.19 10.05
C PHE A 35 16.21 1.96 11.07
N ASN A 36 16.48 2.31 12.33
CA ASN A 36 15.49 2.29 13.42
C ASN A 36 15.28 3.72 13.92
N PHE A 37 14.09 4.27 13.73
CA PHE A 37 13.73 5.63 14.17
C PHE A 37 13.20 5.68 15.61
N SER A 38 12.67 4.57 16.09
CA SER A 38 12.05 4.36 17.40
C SER A 38 12.62 3.10 18.05
N VAL A 39 12.52 3.04 19.37
CA VAL A 39 12.89 1.86 20.18
C VAL A 39 11.96 0.68 19.88
N TYR A 40 10.73 0.96 19.46
CA TYR A 40 9.72 -0.07 19.17
C TYR A 40 9.69 -0.41 17.68
N SER A 41 9.95 -1.69 17.34
CA SER A 41 9.99 -2.17 15.95
C SER A 41 8.69 -1.92 15.18
N TYR A 42 7.53 -2.08 15.82
CA TYR A 42 6.21 -1.85 15.19
C TYR A 42 6.03 -0.40 14.72
N MET A 43 6.58 0.55 15.47
CA MET A 43 6.55 1.97 15.14
C MET A 43 7.47 2.30 13.96
N ASN A 44 8.65 1.66 13.91
CA ASN A 44 9.56 1.80 12.76
C ASN A 44 8.90 1.34 11.48
N TRP A 45 8.35 0.14 11.49
CA TRP A 45 7.68 -0.42 10.31
C TRP A 45 6.48 0.43 9.88
N PHE A 46 5.69 0.96 10.83
CA PHE A 46 4.63 1.92 10.54
C PHE A 46 5.14 3.18 9.81
N TYR A 47 6.23 3.79 10.28
CA TYR A 47 6.80 4.96 9.62
C TYR A 47 7.32 4.64 8.21
N PHE A 48 7.95 3.49 8.02
CA PHE A 48 8.41 3.06 6.71
C PHE A 48 7.26 2.79 5.75
N ASP A 49 6.16 2.19 6.20
CA ASP A 49 4.96 1.99 5.37
C ASP A 49 4.39 3.34 4.91
N LEU A 50 4.24 4.30 5.81
CA LEU A 50 3.80 5.66 5.47
C LEU A 50 4.76 6.35 4.50
N LEU A 51 6.06 6.28 4.75
CA LEU A 51 7.08 6.85 3.86
C LEU A 51 6.96 6.22 2.47
N THR A 52 6.81 4.90 2.38
CA THR A 52 6.64 4.18 1.10
C THR A 52 5.42 4.68 0.34
N ILE A 53 4.28 4.82 1.03
CA ILE A 53 3.05 5.35 0.45
C ILE A 53 3.30 6.76 -0.11
N THR A 54 3.95 7.65 0.65
CA THR A 54 4.24 9.02 0.17
C THR A 54 5.18 9.04 -1.03
N VAL A 55 6.17 8.14 -1.08
CA VAL A 55 7.07 8.00 -2.23
C VAL A 55 6.33 7.49 -3.46
N ILE A 56 5.44 6.49 -3.31
CA ILE A 56 4.61 5.97 -4.41
C ILE A 56 3.69 7.07 -4.94
N PHE A 57 3.04 7.84 -4.08
CA PHE A 57 2.19 8.96 -4.49
C PHE A 57 2.99 10.06 -5.20
N SER A 58 4.14 10.46 -4.65
CA SER A 58 5.02 11.46 -5.26
C SER A 58 5.48 11.01 -6.64
N TRP A 59 5.93 9.76 -6.74
CA TRP A 59 6.33 9.17 -8.02
C TRP A 59 5.16 9.13 -9.02
N GLY A 60 3.98 8.67 -8.60
CA GLY A 60 2.78 8.64 -9.44
C GLY A 60 2.38 10.02 -9.96
N TYR A 61 2.48 11.05 -9.10
CA TYR A 61 2.20 12.44 -9.45
C TYR A 61 3.21 13.00 -10.46
N PHE A 62 4.51 12.88 -10.19
CA PHE A 62 5.56 13.42 -11.08
C PHE A 62 5.64 12.69 -12.42
N ALA A 63 5.49 11.37 -12.40
CA ALA A 63 5.56 10.55 -13.62
C ALA A 63 4.23 10.48 -14.39
N LYS A 64 3.16 11.12 -13.89
CA LYS A 64 1.80 11.13 -14.47
C LYS A 64 1.33 9.73 -14.88
N ILE A 65 1.55 8.76 -14.00
CA ILE A 65 1.28 7.35 -14.30
C ILE A 65 -0.21 7.07 -14.15
N SER A 66 -0.80 6.41 -15.15
CA SER A 66 -2.15 5.88 -15.03
C SER A 66 -2.20 4.76 -13.99
N SER A 67 -3.13 4.84 -13.04
CA SER A 67 -3.35 3.81 -12.02
C SER A 67 -3.51 2.43 -12.64
N PHE A 68 -2.73 1.46 -12.14
CA PHE A 68 -2.77 0.06 -12.54
C PHE A 68 -2.99 -0.82 -11.32
N CYS A 69 -3.43 -2.06 -11.55
CA CYS A 69 -3.79 -3.02 -10.51
C CYS A 69 -2.74 -3.09 -9.39
N ALA A 70 -1.48 -3.41 -9.72
CA ALA A 70 -0.45 -3.60 -8.71
C ALA A 70 -0.17 -2.35 -7.85
N LEU A 71 -0.32 -1.14 -8.39
CA LEU A 71 -0.19 0.10 -7.62
C LEU A 71 -1.28 0.22 -6.56
N TYR A 72 -2.52 -0.16 -6.90
CA TYR A 72 -3.62 -0.11 -5.94
C TYR A 72 -3.45 -1.14 -4.82
N TYR A 73 -3.03 -2.37 -5.14
CA TYR A 73 -2.73 -3.39 -4.14
C TYR A 73 -1.55 -2.99 -3.23
N ALA A 74 -0.52 -2.36 -3.78
CA ALA A 74 0.61 -1.88 -2.99
C ALA A 74 0.17 -0.80 -1.99
N ILE A 75 -0.56 0.23 -2.44
CA ILE A 75 -1.03 1.30 -1.55
C ILE A 75 -2.00 0.76 -0.49
N LEU A 76 -2.98 -0.05 -0.90
CA LEU A 76 -3.97 -0.61 0.03
C LEU A 76 -3.33 -1.58 1.01
N GLY A 77 -2.40 -2.42 0.55
CA GLY A 77 -1.67 -3.35 1.39
C GLY A 77 -0.78 -2.65 2.42
N LEU A 78 0.03 -1.67 1.99
CA LEU A 78 0.83 -0.83 2.90
C LEU A 78 -0.06 -0.11 3.92
N PHE A 79 -1.21 0.41 3.48
CA PHE A 79 -2.14 1.08 4.37
C PHE A 79 -2.71 0.12 5.43
N LEU A 80 -3.18 -1.06 5.04
CA LEU A 80 -3.68 -2.07 5.98
C LEU A 80 -2.58 -2.58 6.92
N ASN A 81 -1.36 -2.79 6.44
CA ASN A 81 -0.21 -3.14 7.28
C ASN A 81 0.06 -2.05 8.32
N SER A 82 0.08 -0.78 7.90
CA SER A 82 0.29 0.34 8.81
C SER A 82 -0.76 0.40 9.93
N LEU A 83 -2.03 0.13 9.60
CA LEU A 83 -3.12 0.07 10.59
C LEU A 83 -2.95 -1.10 11.57
N LEU A 84 -2.55 -2.27 11.07
CA LEU A 84 -2.29 -3.44 11.92
C LEU A 84 -1.11 -3.18 12.87
N MET A 85 -0.04 -2.56 12.37
CA MET A 85 1.13 -2.20 13.17
C MET A 85 0.84 -1.13 14.21
N LEU A 86 0.01 -0.14 13.87
CA LEU A 86 -0.45 0.84 14.83
C LEU A 86 -1.34 0.20 15.90
N SER A 87 -2.23 -0.72 15.51
CA SER A 87 -3.12 -1.42 16.44
C SER A 87 -2.34 -2.27 17.45
N ILE A 88 -1.34 -3.04 17.00
CA ILE A 88 -0.50 -3.85 17.90
C ILE A 88 0.40 -2.96 18.77
N TYR A 89 0.88 -1.83 18.24
CA TYR A 89 1.64 -0.87 19.03
C TYR A 89 0.80 -0.30 20.18
N VAL A 90 -0.44 0.12 19.90
CA VAL A 90 -1.36 0.62 20.94
C VAL A 90 -1.63 -0.46 21.99
N ASP A 91 -1.91 -1.70 21.57
CA ASP A 91 -2.21 -2.82 22.50
C ASP A 91 -1.01 -3.18 23.39
N ILE A 92 0.19 -3.32 22.82
CA ILE A 92 1.37 -3.78 23.57
C ILE A 92 2.02 -2.64 24.37
N VAL A 93 2.08 -1.43 23.81
CA VAL A 93 2.87 -0.33 24.37
C VAL A 93 2.02 0.61 25.22
N LEU A 94 0.82 1.01 24.74
CA LEU A 94 -0.02 1.96 25.47
C LEU A 94 -0.94 1.29 26.49
N LEU A 95 -1.55 0.17 26.11
CA LEU A 95 -2.42 -0.61 27.02
C LEU A 95 -1.63 -1.63 27.86
N GLU A 96 -0.34 -1.75 27.60
CA GLU A 96 0.59 -2.67 28.29
C GLU A 96 0.11 -4.12 28.32
N ASN A 97 -0.69 -4.54 27.33
CA ASN A 97 -1.21 -5.88 27.28
C ASN A 97 -0.08 -6.85 26.92
N ARG A 98 0.27 -7.75 27.86
CA ARG A 98 1.35 -8.73 27.69
C ARG A 98 0.84 -10.12 27.31
N THR A 99 -0.48 -10.33 27.34
CA THR A 99 -1.07 -11.63 27.03
C THR A 99 -1.51 -11.68 25.57
N PRO A 100 -1.08 -12.70 24.80
CA PRO A 100 -1.51 -12.84 23.42
C PRO A 100 -3.01 -13.14 23.36
N TRP A 101 -3.73 -12.36 22.58
CA TRP A 101 -5.16 -12.53 22.33
C TRP A 101 -5.46 -12.36 20.84
N GLY A 102 -6.73 -12.41 20.44
CA GLY A 102 -7.15 -12.47 19.03
C GLY A 102 -6.46 -11.44 18.12
N LEU A 103 -6.23 -10.21 18.60
CA LEU A 103 -5.54 -9.16 17.83
C LEU A 103 -4.12 -9.56 17.42
N TRP A 104 -3.37 -10.24 18.27
CA TRP A 104 -1.99 -10.66 17.98
C TRP A 104 -1.95 -11.72 16.88
N SER A 105 -2.93 -12.63 16.88
CA SER A 105 -3.10 -13.62 15.81
C SER A 105 -3.50 -12.94 14.50
N ILE A 106 -4.48 -12.02 14.54
CA ILE A 106 -4.90 -11.24 13.37
C ILE A 106 -3.74 -10.43 12.80
N TYR A 107 -2.92 -9.81 13.65
CA TYR A 107 -1.73 -9.09 13.25
C TYR A 107 -0.74 -10.02 12.54
N SER A 108 -0.38 -11.13 13.17
CA SER A 108 0.64 -12.06 12.67
C SER A 108 0.23 -12.68 11.33
N PHE A 109 -1.02 -13.15 11.19
CA PHE A 109 -1.51 -13.70 9.93
C PHE A 109 -1.81 -12.60 8.91
N GLY A 110 -2.39 -11.48 9.35
CA GLY A 110 -2.82 -10.38 8.51
C GLY A 110 -1.68 -9.75 7.73
N VAL A 111 -0.60 -9.36 8.41
CA VAL A 111 0.57 -8.75 7.76
C VAL A 111 1.17 -9.68 6.71
N ASN A 112 1.33 -10.96 7.03
CA ASN A 112 1.88 -11.95 6.09
C ASN A 112 0.97 -12.16 4.86
N ILE A 113 -0.36 -12.26 5.05
CA ILE A 113 -1.31 -12.41 3.96
C ILE A 113 -1.30 -11.18 3.05
N ILE A 114 -1.26 -9.99 3.64
CA ILE A 114 -1.20 -8.72 2.90
C ILE A 114 0.10 -8.64 2.09
N ASP A 115 1.25 -8.95 2.69
CA ASP A 115 2.54 -8.93 2.01
C ASP A 115 2.61 -9.90 0.83
N ILE A 116 2.15 -11.14 1.02
CA ILE A 116 2.09 -12.13 -0.05
C ILE A 116 1.17 -11.64 -1.18
N THR A 117 0.02 -11.07 -0.82
CA THR A 117 -0.93 -10.52 -1.81
C THR A 117 -0.30 -9.37 -2.60
N MET A 118 0.43 -8.46 -1.95
CA MET A 118 1.17 -7.39 -2.62
C MET A 118 2.23 -7.94 -3.57
N ILE A 119 2.99 -8.95 -3.17
CA ILE A 119 4.01 -9.61 -4.01
C ILE A 119 3.38 -10.25 -5.24
N ILE A 120 2.27 -10.99 -5.07
CA ILE A 120 1.56 -11.63 -6.18
C ILE A 120 1.00 -10.57 -7.15
N ALA A 121 0.44 -9.49 -6.63
CA ALA A 121 -0.06 -8.38 -7.43
C ALA A 121 1.07 -7.71 -8.22
N LEU A 122 2.24 -7.50 -7.60
CA LEU A 122 3.43 -6.94 -8.25
C LEU A 122 3.98 -7.84 -9.36
N ILE A 123 3.93 -9.16 -9.23
CA ILE A 123 4.44 -10.09 -10.26
C ILE A 123 3.44 -10.26 -11.40
N THR A 124 2.16 -10.41 -11.06
CA THR A 124 1.14 -10.81 -12.05
C THR A 124 0.55 -9.59 -12.74
N ASN A 125 0.52 -8.43 -12.07
CA ASN A 125 -0.23 -7.23 -12.46
C ASN A 125 -1.67 -7.55 -12.90
N ARG A 126 -2.27 -8.58 -12.29
CA ARG A 126 -3.65 -9.00 -12.53
C ARG A 126 -4.47 -8.82 -11.27
N ASP A 127 -5.72 -8.45 -11.49
CA ASP A 127 -6.73 -8.37 -10.45
C ASP A 127 -7.19 -9.74 -10.00
N PHE A 128 -6.50 -10.29 -9.01
CA PHE A 128 -6.87 -11.59 -8.45
C PHE A 128 -8.09 -11.49 -7.53
N LEU A 129 -8.18 -10.42 -6.73
CA LEU A 129 -9.22 -10.23 -5.71
C LEU A 129 -10.30 -9.20 -6.13
N PHE A 130 -10.39 -8.84 -7.41
CA PHE A 130 -11.31 -7.80 -7.93
C PHE A 130 -11.16 -6.39 -7.27
N ILE A 131 -10.14 -6.18 -6.44
CA ILE A 131 -9.95 -4.95 -5.66
C ILE A 131 -9.83 -3.71 -6.54
N PHE A 132 -9.17 -3.78 -7.69
CA PHE A 132 -9.12 -2.64 -8.63
C PHE A 132 -10.48 -2.28 -9.23
N LYS A 133 -11.36 -3.27 -9.45
CA LYS A 133 -12.72 -3.00 -9.93
C LYS A 133 -13.54 -2.28 -8.87
N LEU A 134 -13.38 -2.65 -7.60
CA LEU A 134 -13.97 -1.92 -6.47
C LEU A 134 -13.39 -0.51 -6.34
N GLY A 135 -12.06 -0.36 -6.43
CA GLY A 135 -11.39 0.93 -6.39
C GLY A 135 -11.87 1.87 -7.50
N LYS A 136 -11.95 1.40 -8.75
CA LYS A 136 -12.51 2.18 -9.86
C LYS A 136 -13.99 2.50 -9.71
N ALA A 137 -14.77 1.59 -9.12
CA ALA A 137 -16.19 1.85 -8.85
C ALA A 137 -16.39 2.92 -7.77
N ILE A 138 -15.51 2.96 -6.76
CA ILE A 138 -15.51 4.01 -5.74
C ILE A 138 -15.06 5.33 -6.36
N GLU A 139 -13.96 5.33 -7.13
CA GLU A 139 -13.45 6.54 -7.81
C GLU A 139 -14.50 7.14 -8.76
N SER A 140 -15.18 6.31 -9.56
CA SER A 140 -16.24 6.79 -10.45
C SER A 140 -17.44 7.34 -9.68
N LYS A 141 -17.84 6.72 -8.55
CA LYS A 141 -18.88 7.24 -7.67
C LYS A 141 -18.47 8.56 -7.01
N VAL A 142 -17.23 8.69 -6.53
CA VAL A 142 -16.72 9.92 -5.91
C VAL A 142 -16.69 11.06 -6.94
N ILE A 143 -16.23 10.79 -8.17
CA ILE A 143 -16.24 11.79 -9.26
C ILE A 143 -17.68 12.18 -9.64
N PHE A 144 -18.60 11.21 -9.67
CA PHE A 144 -20.02 11.46 -9.93
C PHE A 144 -20.63 12.37 -8.86
N PHE A 145 -20.45 12.04 -7.58
CA PHE A 145 -20.93 12.86 -6.47
C PHE A 145 -20.29 14.26 -6.47
N SER A 146 -18.99 14.37 -6.72
CA SER A 146 -18.29 15.67 -6.84
C SER A 146 -18.89 16.56 -7.93
N LYS A 147 -19.24 15.99 -9.09
CA LYS A 147 -19.93 16.72 -10.17
C LYS A 147 -21.36 17.12 -9.81
N GLU A 148 -22.07 16.30 -9.04
CA GLU A 148 -23.43 16.58 -8.59
C GLU A 148 -23.46 17.73 -7.58
N PHE A 149 -22.53 17.74 -6.61
CA PHE A 149 -22.33 18.86 -5.68
C PHE A 149 -21.90 20.15 -6.38
N SER A 150 -21.01 20.08 -7.37
CA SER A 150 -20.61 21.25 -8.15
C SER A 150 -21.77 21.85 -8.97
N LYS A 151 -22.73 21.03 -9.44
CA LYS A 151 -23.94 21.52 -10.12
C LYS A 151 -24.95 22.12 -9.13
N SER A 152 -25.09 21.55 -7.93
CA SER A 152 -26.01 22.06 -6.91
C SER A 152 -25.55 23.41 -6.33
N GLY A 153 -24.24 23.68 -6.26
CA GLY A 153 -23.71 24.98 -5.82
C GLY A 153 -23.83 26.10 -6.85
N ALA A 154 -24.00 25.78 -8.14
CA ALA A 154 -24.13 26.75 -9.22
C ALA A 154 -25.57 27.27 -9.44
N ASN A 155 -26.56 26.70 -8.74
CA ASN A 155 -27.98 27.10 -8.84
C ASN A 155 -28.45 28.00 -7.69
N VAL A 156 -27.52 28.54 -6.88
CA VAL A 156 -27.83 29.40 -5.72
C VAL A 156 -27.25 30.83 -5.89
N SER A 157 -26.75 31.19 -7.07
CA SER A 157 -26.31 32.56 -7.40
C SER A 157 -27.30 33.28 -8.28
#